data_AF-A0A1I6FRF8-F1
#
_entry.id   AF-A0A1I6FRF8-F1
#
_cell.length_a   1.000
_cell.length_b   1.000
_cell.length_c   1.000
_cell.angle_alpha   90.00
_cell.angle_beta   90.00
_cell.angle_gamma   90.00
#
_symmetry.space_group_name_H-M   'P 1'
#
loop_
_entity.id
_entity.type
_entity.pdbx_description
1 polymer ?
#
loop_
_entity_poly.entity_id
_entity_poly.type
_entity_poly.pdbx_seq_one_letter_code
_entity_poly.pdbx_strand_id
1 'polypeptide(L)'
;MVDRRHDSQTDRTGFDETKNYLSNALGRVVPRSVARRAIAVAVSTDAAEYAPDEPVEITVTIRNRLPVPIEVPTSTRRSWGWAVDGVLEATDERLYVRPEESALSLRAGETKRATATWNGRFRRTDGDGLDRSVRADPGEHTISAFVPVPDGDERYEAATQIRIR
;
A
#
# COMPACT_ATOMS: atom_id res chain seq x y z
N MET A 1 -16.57 -7.47 32.84
CA MET A 1 -15.35 -7.77 32.07
C MET A 1 -15.40 -6.91 30.83
N VAL A 2 -14.44 -6.01 30.68
CA VAL A 2 -14.46 -4.98 29.64
C VAL A 2 -13.91 -5.59 28.35
N ASP A 3 -14.76 -5.60 27.32
CA ASP A 3 -14.46 -6.08 25.97
C ASP A 3 -13.32 -5.25 25.39
N ARG A 4 -12.15 -5.88 25.22
CA ARG A 4 -10.93 -5.26 24.73
C ARG A 4 -11.10 -5.09 23.22
N ARG A 5 -11.67 -3.95 22.82
CA ARG A 5 -11.68 -3.47 21.43
C ARG A 5 -10.28 -3.64 20.86
N HIS A 6 -10.11 -4.61 19.97
CA HIS A 6 -8.97 -4.65 19.06
C HIS A 6 -9.15 -3.47 18.09
N ASP A 7 -8.69 -2.30 18.52
CA ASP A 7 -8.42 -1.17 17.65
C ASP A 7 -7.24 -1.61 16.76
N SER A 8 -7.56 -2.32 15.67
CA SER A 8 -6.67 -2.48 14.52
C SER A 8 -6.66 -1.13 13.80
N GLN A 9 -6.09 -0.14 14.49
CA GLN A 9 -5.59 1.06 13.87
C GLN A 9 -4.34 0.64 13.11
N THR A 10 -4.52 -0.15 12.04
CA THR A 10 -3.55 -0.30 10.96
C THR A 10 -3.06 1.11 10.68
N ASP A 11 -1.74 1.29 10.56
CA ASP A 11 -1.06 2.53 10.19
C ASP A 11 -1.65 3.10 8.89
N ARG A 12 -2.83 3.71 8.98
CA ARG A 12 -3.72 4.05 7.86
C ARG A 12 -3.13 5.15 7.00
N THR A 13 -2.06 5.79 7.49
CA THR A 13 -1.25 6.77 6.79
C THR A 13 0.14 6.22 6.44
N GLY A 14 0.73 5.30 7.23
CA GLY A 14 1.95 4.49 7.01
C GLY A 14 3.26 5.24 6.80
N PHE A 15 3.18 6.41 6.20
CA PHE A 15 4.21 7.40 6.09
C PHE A 15 3.70 8.59 6.87
N ASP A 16 4.26 8.82 8.05
CA ASP A 16 4.01 10.04 8.78
C ASP A 16 4.11 11.22 7.80
N GLU A 17 3.00 11.94 7.68
CA GLU A 17 2.89 13.14 6.87
C GLU A 17 3.69 14.20 7.63
N THR A 18 5.02 14.09 7.54
CA THR A 18 5.91 15.17 7.93
C THR A 18 5.66 16.26 6.90
N LYS A 19 4.60 17.05 7.12
CA LYS A 19 4.37 18.34 6.49
C LYS A 19 5.50 19.25 6.93
N ASN A 20 6.66 19.07 6.31
CA ASN A 20 7.76 19.99 6.43
C ASN A 20 7.60 21.00 5.29
N TYR A 21 7.23 22.22 5.71
CA TYR A 21 7.07 23.47 4.96
C TYR A 21 8.34 23.95 4.22
N LEU A 22 9.18 23.05 3.71
CA LEU A 22 10.47 23.36 3.10
C LEU A 22 10.47 23.37 1.57
N SER A 23 9.32 23.18 0.93
CA SER A 23 9.19 23.25 -0.54
C SER A 23 8.59 24.58 -1.00
N ASN A 24 9.07 25.71 -0.44
CA ASN A 24 8.95 26.97 -1.18
C ASN A 24 10.18 27.08 -2.09
N ALA A 25 9.93 27.12 -3.40
CA ALA A 25 10.88 27.22 -4.49
C ALA A 25 11.73 25.97 -4.78
N LEU A 26 11.24 25.13 -5.70
CA LEU A 26 11.92 24.77 -6.96
C LEU A 26 10.97 23.86 -7.76
N GLY A 27 10.06 24.47 -8.50
CA GLY A 27 9.29 23.77 -9.54
C GLY A 27 10.23 23.37 -10.68
N ARG A 28 10.96 22.26 -10.51
CA ARG A 28 11.68 21.64 -11.61
C ARG A 28 10.67 20.82 -12.40
N VAL A 29 10.39 21.28 -13.61
CA VAL A 29 9.62 20.54 -14.61
C VAL A 29 10.41 19.27 -14.96
N VAL A 30 10.13 18.17 -14.28
CA VAL A 30 10.65 16.84 -14.64
C VAL A 30 9.80 16.36 -15.83
N PRO A 31 10.41 15.99 -16.97
CA PRO A 31 9.66 15.42 -18.09
C PRO A 31 8.81 14.23 -17.63
N ARG A 32 7.56 14.11 -18.11
CA ARG A 32 6.62 13.04 -17.71
C ARG A 32 7.22 11.63 -17.86
N SER A 33 8.07 11.40 -18.87
CA SER A 33 8.77 10.13 -19.07
C SER A 33 9.81 9.81 -17.99
N VAL A 34 10.39 10.83 -17.36
CA VAL A 34 11.31 10.70 -16.22
C VAL A 34 10.52 10.57 -14.92
N ALA A 35 9.38 11.28 -14.82
CA ALA A 35 8.42 11.09 -13.73
C ALA A 35 8.01 9.61 -13.64
N ARG A 36 7.66 8.96 -14.76
CA ARG A 36 7.34 7.50 -14.89
C ARG A 36 8.30 6.51 -14.23
N ARG A 37 9.54 6.92 -13.94
CA ARG A 37 10.56 6.09 -13.30
C ARG A 37 11.12 6.75 -12.04
N ALA A 38 10.48 7.79 -11.54
CA ALA A 38 10.97 8.59 -10.44
C ALA A 38 10.96 7.81 -9.13
N ILE A 39 9.98 6.92 -8.94
CA ILE A 39 9.94 6.02 -7.78
C ILE A 39 10.13 4.56 -8.16
N ALA A 40 10.76 3.81 -7.25
CA ALA A 40 10.74 2.36 -7.21
C ALA A 40 9.89 1.90 -6.03
N VAL A 41 8.94 1.01 -6.29
CA VAL A 41 8.20 0.28 -5.25
C VAL A 41 8.82 -1.11 -5.13
N ALA A 42 8.94 -1.59 -3.90
CA ALA A 42 9.30 -2.97 -3.60
C ALA A 42 8.39 -3.47 -2.48
N VAL A 43 8.04 -4.75 -2.55
CA VAL A 43 7.26 -5.45 -1.54
C VAL A 43 7.99 -6.73 -1.15
N SER A 44 8.04 -7.02 0.14
CA SER A 44 8.56 -8.26 0.68
C SER A 44 7.70 -8.72 1.83
N THR A 45 7.79 -10.00 2.14
CA THR A 45 7.15 -10.61 3.31
C THR A 45 8.21 -11.18 4.26
N ASP A 46 7.84 -11.44 5.50
CA ASP A 46 8.73 -11.99 6.53
C ASP A 46 9.14 -13.45 6.29
N ALA A 47 8.35 -14.19 5.50
CA ALA A 47 8.62 -15.53 5.03
C ALA A 47 8.05 -15.74 3.61
N ALA A 48 8.43 -16.86 2.98
CA ALA A 48 7.88 -17.28 1.68
C ALA A 48 6.77 -18.33 1.81
N GLU A 49 6.63 -18.95 2.97
CA GLU A 49 5.66 -20.01 3.25
C GLU A 49 5.03 -19.79 4.63
N TYR A 50 3.72 -20.04 4.72
CA TYR A 50 2.91 -19.79 5.90
C TYR A 50 1.92 -20.93 6.12
N ALA A 51 1.58 -21.20 7.38
CA ALA A 51 0.45 -22.03 7.74
C ALA A 51 -0.88 -21.30 7.51
N PRO A 52 -2.02 -22.01 7.42
CA PRO A 52 -3.33 -21.38 7.36
C PRO A 52 -3.58 -20.47 8.59
N ASP A 53 -4.11 -19.26 8.34
CA ASP A 53 -4.32 -18.19 9.34
C ASP A 53 -3.03 -17.67 10.03
N GLU A 54 -1.84 -18.05 9.57
CA GLU A 54 -0.61 -17.44 10.04
C GLU A 54 -0.51 -15.99 9.54
N PRO A 55 -0.23 -15.01 10.42
CA PRO A 55 -0.05 -13.63 10.00
C PRO A 55 1.14 -13.44 9.08
N VAL A 56 0.91 -12.79 7.95
CA VAL A 56 1.92 -12.39 6.96
C VAL A 56 2.27 -10.93 7.21
N GLU A 57 3.51 -10.64 7.58
CA GLU A 57 4.02 -9.27 7.67
C GLU A 57 4.48 -8.81 6.28
N ILE A 58 3.84 -7.75 5.78
CA ILE A 58 4.10 -7.17 4.46
C ILE A 58 4.90 -5.89 4.67
N THR A 59 6.10 -5.84 4.14
CA THR A 59 6.95 -4.64 4.12
C THR A 59 6.92 -4.02 2.73
N VAL A 60 6.50 -2.76 2.66
CA VAL A 60 6.50 -1.96 1.42
C VAL A 60 7.58 -0.89 1.52
N THR A 61 8.37 -0.77 0.45
CA THR A 61 9.43 0.22 0.33
C THR A 61 9.19 1.07 -0.91
N ILE A 62 9.21 2.40 -0.74
CA ILE A 62 9.08 3.36 -1.84
C ILE A 62 10.31 4.25 -1.85
N ARG A 63 11.04 4.24 -2.96
CA ARG A 63 12.30 4.98 -3.11
C ARG A 63 12.22 6.02 -4.22
N ASN A 64 12.56 7.26 -3.92
CA ASN A 64 12.89 8.26 -4.94
C ASN A 64 14.24 7.90 -5.58
N ARG A 65 14.24 7.67 -6.89
CA ARG A 65 15.43 7.33 -7.68
C ARG A 65 16.16 8.56 -8.20
N LEU A 66 15.56 9.74 -8.08
CA LEU A 66 16.11 10.99 -8.57
C LEU A 66 16.99 11.67 -7.51
N PRO A 67 18.03 12.40 -7.92
CA PRO A 67 18.86 13.21 -7.03
C PRO A 67 18.19 14.54 -6.63
N VAL A 68 16.89 14.67 -6.85
CA VAL A 68 16.09 15.86 -6.50
C VAL A 68 14.83 15.43 -5.75
N PRO A 69 14.29 16.27 -4.85
CA PRO A 69 12.98 16.02 -4.24
C PRO A 69 11.88 15.88 -5.30
N ILE A 70 10.89 15.05 -5.01
CA ILE A 70 9.72 14.82 -5.86
C ILE A 70 8.44 14.79 -5.04
N GLU A 71 7.33 15.08 -5.71
CA GLU A 71 5.97 14.88 -5.23
C GLU A 71 5.21 14.06 -6.26
N VAL A 72 4.67 12.93 -5.81
CA VAL A 72 3.88 12.02 -6.65
C VAL A 72 2.41 12.22 -6.29
N PRO A 73 1.58 12.80 -7.19
CA PRO A 73 0.15 12.95 -6.94
C PRO A 73 -0.52 11.60 -6.71
N THR A 74 -1.42 11.53 -5.73
CA THR A 74 -2.19 10.32 -5.45
C THR A 74 -3.68 10.56 -5.59
N SER A 75 -4.39 9.57 -6.15
CA SER A 75 -5.84 9.60 -6.37
C SER A 75 -6.65 9.55 -5.06
N THR A 76 -5.95 9.23 -3.97
CA THR A 76 -6.52 9.03 -2.65
C THR A 76 -5.67 9.68 -1.58
N ARG A 77 -6.24 9.97 -0.41
CA ARG A 77 -5.48 10.35 0.79
C ARG A 77 -4.43 9.32 1.19
N ARG A 78 -4.67 8.04 0.90
CA ARG A 78 -3.67 6.99 1.08
C ARG A 78 -2.60 7.15 0.01
N SER A 79 -1.36 7.28 0.46
CA SER A 79 -0.19 7.45 -0.39
C SER A 79 0.36 6.14 -0.94
N TRP A 80 -0.15 5.01 -0.47
CA TRP A 80 0.16 3.66 -0.95
C TRP A 80 -0.97 2.68 -0.60
N GLY A 81 -0.94 1.49 -1.19
CA GLY A 81 -1.83 0.38 -0.88
C GLY A 81 -1.17 -0.97 -1.10
N TRP A 82 -1.81 -2.03 -0.60
CA TRP A 82 -1.39 -3.42 -0.80
C TRP A 82 -2.61 -4.29 -1.08
N ALA A 83 -2.40 -5.41 -1.77
CA ALA A 83 -3.47 -6.34 -2.12
C ALA A 83 -2.96 -7.79 -2.11
N VAL A 84 -3.87 -8.72 -1.81
CA VAL A 84 -3.66 -10.16 -1.93
C VAL A 84 -4.51 -10.65 -3.09
N ASP A 85 -3.88 -11.24 -4.11
CA ASP A 85 -4.54 -11.73 -5.33
C ASP A 85 -5.45 -10.66 -5.99
N GLY A 86 -5.02 -9.40 -5.91
CA GLY A 86 -5.77 -8.25 -6.44
C GLY A 86 -6.88 -7.72 -5.51
N VAL A 87 -7.13 -8.37 -4.37
CA VAL A 87 -8.09 -7.90 -3.36
C VAL A 87 -7.39 -6.91 -2.42
N LEU A 88 -7.80 -5.63 -2.52
CA LEU A 88 -7.23 -4.52 -1.76
C LEU A 88 -7.34 -4.74 -0.25
N GLU A 89 -6.22 -4.70 0.46
CA GLU A 89 -6.13 -4.96 1.91
C GLU A 89 -6.85 -6.25 2.34
N ALA A 90 -6.88 -7.25 1.46
CA ALA A 90 -7.65 -8.49 1.60
C ALA A 90 -9.13 -8.27 1.98
N THR A 91 -9.72 -7.18 1.50
CA THR A 91 -11.08 -6.79 1.79
C THR A 91 -11.81 -6.41 0.49
N ASP A 92 -12.93 -7.08 0.21
CA ASP A 92 -13.83 -6.74 -0.91
C ASP A 92 -14.72 -5.52 -0.60
N GLU A 93 -14.73 -5.06 0.66
CA GLU A 93 -15.36 -3.80 1.02
C GLU A 93 -14.73 -2.70 0.17
N ARG A 94 -15.57 -2.02 -0.62
CA ARG A 94 -15.24 -0.74 -1.22
C ARG A 94 -15.12 0.26 -0.08
N LEU A 95 -14.04 0.19 0.68
CA LEU A 95 -13.66 1.25 1.61
C LEU A 95 -13.75 2.52 0.78
N TYR A 96 -14.69 3.38 1.16
CA TYR A 96 -14.98 4.62 0.46
C TYR A 96 -13.77 5.52 0.67
N VAL A 97 -12.71 5.30 -0.13
CA VAL A 97 -11.60 6.21 -0.19
C VAL A 97 -12.13 7.40 -0.96
N ARG A 98 -12.58 8.42 -0.24
CA ARG A 98 -13.02 9.65 -0.87
C ARG A 98 -11.92 10.09 -1.85
N PRO A 99 -12.24 10.39 -3.11
CA PRO A 99 -11.28 10.97 -4.03
C PRO A 99 -10.92 12.34 -3.47
N GLU A 100 -9.81 12.37 -2.75
CA GLU A 100 -9.22 13.56 -2.21
C GLU A 100 -7.77 13.50 -2.65
N GLU A 101 -7.42 14.41 -3.55
CA GLU A 101 -6.10 14.51 -4.13
C GLU A 101 -5.09 14.78 -3.01
N SER A 102 -4.09 13.90 -2.91
CA SER A 102 -2.96 14.05 -2.00
C SER A 102 -1.66 13.90 -2.77
N ALA A 103 -0.52 13.94 -2.08
CA ALA A 103 0.78 13.75 -2.69
C ALA A 103 1.71 12.98 -1.76
N LEU A 104 2.46 12.04 -2.35
CA LEU A 104 3.59 11.40 -1.70
C LEU A 104 4.86 12.22 -1.95
N SER A 105 5.31 12.96 -0.94
CA SER A 105 6.56 13.71 -1.01
C SER A 105 7.75 12.86 -0.57
N LEU A 106 8.83 12.90 -1.35
CA LEU A 106 10.11 12.21 -1.10
C LEU A 106 11.27 13.18 -1.36
N ARG A 107 12.23 13.28 -0.44
CA ARG A 107 13.50 14.00 -0.68
C ARG A 107 14.34 13.27 -1.73
N ALA A 108 15.39 13.94 -2.20
CA ALA A 108 16.38 13.35 -3.10
C ALA A 108 16.91 12.01 -2.55
N GLY A 109 16.75 10.93 -3.31
CA GLY A 109 17.18 9.60 -2.90
C GLY A 109 16.43 8.97 -1.70
N GLU A 110 15.41 9.64 -1.15
CA GLU A 110 14.70 9.17 0.04
C GLU A 110 14.05 7.81 -0.20
N THR A 111 14.12 6.94 0.81
CA THR A 111 13.40 5.68 0.85
C THR A 111 12.49 5.69 2.06
N LYS A 112 11.19 5.58 1.83
CA LYS A 112 10.21 5.38 2.88
C LYS A 112 9.85 3.89 2.99
N ARG A 113 9.57 3.44 4.21
CA ARG A 113 9.12 2.08 4.50
C ARG A 113 7.82 2.13 5.28
N ALA A 114 6.88 1.27 4.91
CA ALA A 114 5.64 1.04 5.63
C ALA A 114 5.40 -0.47 5.78
N THR A 115 4.64 -0.84 6.80
CA THR A 115 4.31 -2.23 7.10
C THR A 115 2.80 -2.41 7.16
N ALA A 116 2.33 -3.57 6.73
CA ALA A 116 0.97 -4.04 6.92
C ALA A 116 0.99 -5.50 7.34
N THR A 117 -0.10 -5.97 7.93
CA THR A 117 -0.24 -7.37 8.32
C THR A 117 -1.50 -7.94 7.71
N TRP A 118 -1.35 -9.07 7.03
CA TRP A 118 -2.48 -9.86 6.57
C TRP A 118 -2.62 -11.10 7.44
N ASN A 119 -3.81 -11.35 7.99
CA ASN A 119 -4.05 -12.49 8.90
C ASN A 119 -4.42 -13.80 8.16
N GLY A 120 -4.12 -13.90 6.87
CA GLY A 120 -4.47 -15.08 6.06
C GLY A 120 -5.97 -15.20 5.70
N ARG A 121 -6.75 -14.13 5.88
CA ARG A 121 -8.21 -14.13 5.64
C ARG A 121 -8.64 -12.96 4.77
N PHE A 122 -9.67 -13.20 3.97
CA PHE A 122 -10.37 -12.20 3.18
C PHE A 122 -11.64 -11.76 3.89
N ARG A 123 -11.88 -10.45 3.98
CA ARG A 123 -13.17 -9.89 4.38
C ARG A 123 -14.03 -9.71 3.14
N ARG A 124 -15.16 -10.41 3.07
CA ARG A 124 -16.11 -10.33 1.95
C ARG A 124 -17.45 -9.82 2.46
N THR A 125 -18.02 -8.80 1.83
CA THR A 125 -19.40 -8.40 2.10
C THR A 125 -20.32 -9.27 1.25
N ASP A 126 -21.25 -9.98 1.89
CA ASP A 126 -22.26 -10.77 1.18
C ASP A 126 -23.46 -9.92 0.72
N GLY A 127 -24.36 -10.52 -0.06
CA GLY A 127 -25.55 -9.84 -0.58
C GLY A 127 -26.52 -9.35 0.49
N ASP A 128 -26.39 -9.83 1.74
CA ASP A 128 -27.20 -9.43 2.89
C ASP A 128 -26.56 -8.27 3.69
N GLY A 129 -25.38 -7.81 3.26
CA GLY A 129 -24.66 -6.68 3.85
C GLY A 129 -23.87 -7.02 5.11
N LEU A 130 -23.67 -8.31 5.42
CA LEU A 130 -22.83 -8.74 6.54
C LEU A 130 -21.41 -9.06 6.04
N ASP A 131 -20.41 -8.62 6.81
CA ASP A 131 -19.03 -8.95 6.52
C ASP A 131 -18.70 -10.37 6.99
N ARG A 132 -18.25 -11.20 6.05
CA ARG A 132 -17.77 -12.55 6.30
C ARG A 132 -16.25 -12.61 6.19
N SER A 133 -15.61 -13.20 7.20
CA SER A 133 -14.19 -13.51 7.16
C SER A 133 -13.96 -14.92 6.62
N VAL A 134 -13.41 -15.00 5.40
CA VAL A 134 -13.13 -16.24 4.66
C VAL A 134 -11.63 -16.52 4.69
N ARG A 135 -11.21 -17.75 5.02
CA ARG A 135 -9.79 -18.12 4.99
C ARG A 135 -9.28 -18.14 3.54
N ALA A 136 -8.02 -17.78 3.33
CA ALA A 136 -7.35 -18.02 2.05
C ALA A 136 -7.26 -19.52 1.75
N ASP A 137 -7.44 -19.88 0.48
CA ASP A 137 -7.26 -21.25 0.02
C ASP A 137 -5.77 -21.64 0.13
N PRO A 138 -5.42 -22.91 0.42
CA PRO A 138 -4.03 -23.35 0.33
C PRO A 138 -3.48 -23.19 -1.10
N GLY A 139 -2.22 -22.78 -1.24
CA GLY A 139 -1.59 -22.58 -2.55
C GLY A 139 -0.73 -21.32 -2.63
N GLU A 140 -0.42 -20.92 -3.87
CA GLU A 140 0.33 -19.69 -4.16
C GLU A 140 -0.61 -18.47 -4.10
N HIS A 141 -0.15 -17.41 -3.44
CA HIS A 141 -0.80 -16.12 -3.39
C HIS A 141 0.17 -15.02 -3.80
N THR A 142 -0.37 -14.00 -4.47
CA THR A 142 0.39 -12.83 -4.87
C THR A 142 0.11 -11.69 -3.89
N ILE A 143 1.16 -11.24 -3.21
CA ILE A 143 1.14 -10.00 -2.44
C ILE A 143 1.65 -8.88 -3.34
N SER A 144 0.82 -7.87 -3.56
CA SER A 144 1.19 -6.69 -4.33
C SER A 144 1.16 -5.43 -3.47
N ALA A 145 2.00 -4.46 -3.82
CA ALA A 145 1.96 -3.12 -3.24
C ALA A 145 2.07 -2.07 -4.34
N PHE A 146 1.41 -0.94 -4.15
CA PHE A 146 1.32 0.10 -5.17
C PHE A 146 1.18 1.51 -4.60
N VAL A 147 1.44 2.52 -5.44
CA VAL A 147 1.10 3.93 -5.19
C VAL A 147 -0.10 4.30 -6.08
N PRO A 148 -1.25 4.74 -5.51
CA PRO A 148 -2.46 5.03 -6.28
C PRO A 148 -2.33 6.37 -7.01
N VAL A 149 -2.02 6.37 -8.31
CA VAL A 149 -1.89 7.58 -9.13
C VAL A 149 -3.12 7.86 -10.02
N PRO A 150 -3.43 9.13 -10.37
CA PRO A 150 -4.65 9.50 -11.10
C PRO A 150 -4.78 8.93 -12.52
N ASP A 151 -3.64 8.76 -13.21
CA ASP A 151 -3.58 8.26 -14.58
C ASP A 151 -2.98 6.83 -14.58
N GLY A 152 -3.85 5.82 -14.69
CA GLY A 152 -3.51 4.38 -14.55
C GLY A 152 -2.54 3.79 -15.59
N ASP A 153 -2.04 4.61 -16.52
CA ASP A 153 -0.96 4.26 -17.46
C ASP A 153 0.42 4.18 -16.78
N GLU A 154 0.53 4.67 -15.55
CA GLU A 154 1.77 4.74 -14.78
C GLU A 154 1.63 3.87 -13.53
N ARG A 155 2.07 2.62 -13.60
CA ARG A 155 1.93 1.66 -12.50
C ARG A 155 3.20 1.64 -11.65
N TYR A 156 3.15 2.33 -10.52
CA TYR A 156 4.13 2.15 -9.45
C TYR A 156 3.70 0.99 -8.58
N GLU A 157 4.05 -0.22 -9.02
CA GLU A 157 3.67 -1.45 -8.34
C GLU A 157 4.84 -2.43 -8.23
N ALA A 158 4.78 -3.27 -7.21
CA ALA A 158 5.64 -4.44 -7.07
C ALA A 158 4.81 -5.60 -6.54
N ALA A 159 5.24 -6.83 -6.83
CA ALA A 159 4.60 -8.04 -6.35
C ALA A 159 5.64 -9.06 -5.88
N THR A 160 5.23 -9.86 -4.90
CA THR A 160 5.96 -11.04 -4.43
C THR A 160 4.98 -12.19 -4.27
N GLN A 161 5.47 -13.42 -4.39
CA GLN A 161 4.67 -14.63 -4.18
C GLN A 161 4.95 -15.22 -2.81
N ILE A 162 3.91 -15.72 -2.18
CA ILE A 162 3.98 -16.53 -0.95
C ILE A 162 3.16 -17.80 -1.16
N ARG A 163 3.36 -18.79 -0.28
CA ARG A 163 2.58 -20.03 -0.29
C ARG A 163 1.94 -20.33 1.06
N ILE A 164 0.64 -20.58 1.05
CA ILE A 164 -0.10 -21.10 2.21
C ILE A 164 -0.16 -22.63 2.11
N ARG A 165 0.21 -23.31 3.20
CA ARG A 165 0.31 -24.78 3.29
C ARG A 165 -0.99 -25.47 3.65
#